data_AF-A0A967LDY5-F1
#
_entry.id   AF-A0A967LDY5-F1
#
_cell.length_a   1.000
_cell.length_b   1.000
_cell.length_c   1.000
_cell.angle_alpha   90.00
_cell.angle_beta   90.00
_cell.angle_gamma   90.00
#
_symmetry.space_group_name_H-M   'P 1'
#
loop_
_entity.id
_entity.type
_entity.pdbx_description
1 polymer ?
#
loop_
_entity_poly.entity_id
_entity_poly.type
_entity_poly.pdbx_seq_one_letter_code
_entity_poly.pdbx_strand_id
1 'polypeptide(L)'
;MERYLGGDVHAASVTFSVLNESGKQLRRDVVETNGQALVGYLKQQPGNLHLCIEEGEWSQWLYEILSPHVAELVVYRGQWQPGPKSDARPYGRLPPQVPSPGCGEAPRRTSHPRGT
;
A
#
# COMPACT_ATOMS: atom_id res chain seq x y z
N MET A 1 11.48 17.30 -3.21
CA MET A 1 10.02 17.49 -3.36
C MET A 1 9.54 16.11 -3.70
N GLU A 2 8.87 15.48 -2.75
CA GLU A 2 8.53 14.07 -2.88
C GLU A 2 7.16 13.92 -3.52
N ARG A 3 7.01 12.90 -4.35
CA ARG A 3 5.76 12.61 -5.02
C ARG A 3 5.46 11.14 -4.93
N TYR A 4 4.26 10.83 -4.47
CA TYR A 4 3.85 9.46 -4.24
C TYR A 4 2.86 9.04 -5.34
N LEU A 5 3.07 7.87 -5.91
CA LEU A 5 2.26 7.31 -6.97
C LEU A 5 1.76 5.94 -6.55
N GLY A 6 0.45 5.71 -6.67
CA GLY A 6 -0.14 4.37 -6.64
C GLY A 6 -0.49 3.95 -8.05
N GLY A 7 0.05 2.83 -8.52
CA GLY A 7 -0.26 2.24 -9.82
C GLY A 7 -1.20 1.05 -9.66
N ASP A 8 -2.39 1.16 -10.25
CA ASP A 8 -3.32 0.05 -10.44
C ASP A 8 -3.14 -0.48 -11.87
N VAL A 9 -2.73 -1.74 -11.99
CA VAL A 9 -2.22 -2.31 -13.24
C VAL A 9 -3.25 -3.25 -13.84
N HIS A 10 -3.67 -2.96 -15.07
CA HIS A 10 -4.46 -3.85 -15.90
C HIS A 10 -3.71 -4.21 -17.18
N ALA A 11 -4.21 -5.21 -17.91
CA ALA A 11 -3.55 -5.70 -19.12
C ALA A 11 -3.39 -4.63 -20.21
N ALA A 12 -4.36 -3.72 -20.35
CA ALA A 12 -4.35 -2.68 -21.38
C ALA A 12 -3.88 -1.30 -20.88
N SER A 13 -4.01 -1.03 -19.58
CA SER A 13 -3.66 0.26 -19.00
C SER A 13 -3.22 0.17 -17.55
N VAL A 14 -2.41 1.16 -17.13
CA VAL A 14 -2.04 1.43 -15.76
C VAL A 14 -2.66 2.75 -15.33
N THR A 15 -3.37 2.72 -14.22
CA THR A 15 -3.95 3.92 -13.60
C THR A 15 -3.03 4.40 -12.48
N PHE A 16 -2.42 5.57 -12.66
CA PHE A 16 -1.61 6.22 -11.64
C PHE A 16 -2.45 7.20 -10.83
N SER A 17 -2.52 6.99 -9.53
CA SER A 17 -3.02 7.98 -8.56
C SER A 17 -1.84 8.74 -8.00
N VAL A 18 -1.81 10.06 -8.20
CA VAL A 18 -0.69 10.92 -7.83
C VAL A 18 -1.02 11.68 -6.56
N LEU A 19 -0.19 11.55 -5.54
CA LEU A 19 -0.37 12.15 -4.22
C LEU A 19 0.78 13.11 -3.88
N ASN A 20 0.48 14.10 -3.05
CA ASN A 20 1.49 14.99 -2.47
C ASN A 20 2.09 14.40 -1.18
N GLU A 21 3.04 15.12 -0.59
CA GLU A 21 3.73 14.78 0.66
C GLU A 21 2.78 14.63 1.87
N SER A 22 1.60 15.24 1.84
CA SER A 22 0.58 15.10 2.88
C SER A 22 -0.35 13.89 2.66
N GLY A 23 -0.12 13.10 1.60
CA GLY A 23 -0.99 11.98 1.24
C GLY A 23 -2.30 12.39 0.57
N LYS A 24 -2.44 13.65 0.14
CA LYS A 24 -3.62 14.12 -0.60
C LYS A 24 -3.48 13.75 -2.07
N GLN A 25 -4.48 13.07 -2.62
CA GLN A 25 -4.57 12.81 -4.06
C GLN A 25 -4.69 14.14 -4.82
N LEU A 26 -3.74 14.39 -5.72
CA LEU A 26 -3.71 15.55 -6.60
C LEU A 26 -4.48 15.28 -7.88
N ARG A 27 -4.25 14.12 -8.50
CA ARG A 27 -4.92 13.71 -9.74
C ARG A 27 -4.77 12.20 -9.98
N ARG A 28 -5.44 11.73 -11.03
CA ARG A 28 -5.32 10.37 -11.55
C ARG A 28 -5.11 10.43 -13.05
N ASP A 29 -4.12 9.69 -13.52
CA ASP A 29 -3.76 9.62 -14.93
C ASP A 29 -3.83 8.15 -15.38
N VAL A 30 -4.34 7.89 -16.58
CA VAL A 30 -4.41 6.55 -17.17
C VAL A 30 -3.42 6.49 -18.32
N VAL A 31 -2.52 5.51 -18.29
CA VAL A 31 -1.47 5.31 -19.28
C VAL A 31 -1.61 3.91 -19.85
N GLU A 32 -1.35 3.73 -21.14
CA GLU A 32 -1.30 2.40 -21.74
C GLU A 32 -0.24 1.52 -21.07
N THR A 33 -0.48 0.22 -20.97
CA THR A 33 0.51 -0.78 -20.49
C THR A 33 1.59 -0.99 -21.55
N ASN A 34 2.36 0.06 -21.83
CA ASN A 34 3.46 0.12 -22.78
C ASN A 34 4.67 0.73 -22.10
N GLY A 35 5.82 0.05 -22.14
CA GLY A 35 7.00 0.48 -21.40
C GLY A 35 7.48 1.90 -21.74
N GLN A 36 7.40 2.32 -23.02
CA GLN A 36 7.78 3.68 -23.40
C GLN A 36 6.79 4.72 -22.88
N ALA A 37 5.49 4.43 -22.93
CA ALA A 37 4.46 5.32 -22.41
C ALA A 37 4.58 5.51 -20.89
N LEU A 38 4.80 4.42 -20.15
CA LEU A 38 4.94 4.44 -18.69
C LEU A 38 6.20 5.18 -18.26
N VAL A 39 7.36 4.89 -18.87
CA VAL A 39 8.61 5.59 -18.58
C VAL A 39 8.51 7.07 -18.97
N GLY A 40 7.90 7.37 -20.11
CA GLY A 40 7.64 8.75 -20.54
C GLY A 40 6.78 9.51 -19.54
N TYR A 41 5.72 8.88 -19.03
CA TYR A 41 4.85 9.44 -18.01
C TYR A 41 5.58 9.74 -16.70
N LEU A 42 6.42 8.81 -16.21
CA LEU A 42 7.20 9.01 -14.98
C LEU A 42 8.20 10.16 -15.12
N LYS A 43 8.89 10.26 -16.26
CA LYS A 43 9.85 11.35 -16.53
C LYS A 43 9.21 12.74 -16.57
N GLN A 44 7.91 12.83 -16.85
CA GLN A 44 7.16 14.09 -16.83
C GLN A 44 6.76 14.51 -15.40
N GLN A 45 6.89 13.62 -14.41
CA GLN A 45 6.56 13.96 -13.03
C GLN A 45 7.70 14.75 -12.37
N PRO A 46 7.39 15.84 -11.67
CA PRO A 46 8.41 16.59 -10.95
C PRO A 46 8.77 15.91 -9.62
N GLY A 47 10.04 16.01 -9.24
CA GLY A 47 10.54 15.61 -7.93
C GLY A 47 10.98 14.15 -7.84
N ASN A 48 11.18 13.68 -6.62
CA ASN A 48 11.55 12.30 -6.32
C ASN A 48 10.27 11.46 -6.26
N LEU A 49 10.21 10.43 -7.09
CA LEU A 49 9.01 9.61 -7.26
C LEU A 49 9.09 8.36 -6.40
N HIS A 50 8.06 8.12 -5.61
CA HIS A 50 7.84 6.88 -4.86
C HIS A 50 6.64 6.18 -5.48
N LEU A 51 6.85 5.02 -6.10
CA LEU A 51 5.81 4.28 -6.81
C LEU A 51 5.47 3.00 -6.05
N CYS A 52 4.18 2.81 -5.78
CA CYS A 52 3.64 1.57 -5.24
C CYS A 52 2.74 0.90 -6.27
N ILE A 53 2.99 -0.38 -6.59
CA ILE A 53 2.12 -1.19 -7.46
C ILE A 53 1.68 -2.46 -6.73
N GLU A 54 0.48 -2.94 -7.04
CA GLU A 54 0.04 -4.25 -6.57
C GLU A 54 0.84 -5.35 -7.28
N GLU A 55 1.14 -6.42 -6.56
CA GLU A 55 1.64 -7.63 -7.19
C GLU A 55 0.60 -8.23 -8.13
N GLY A 56 1.02 -8.46 -9.37
CA GLY A 56 0.26 -9.21 -10.35
C GLY A 56 1.17 -9.72 -11.46
N GLU A 57 0.56 -10.23 -12.53
CA GLU A 57 1.24 -10.81 -13.69
C GLU A 57 2.30 -9.88 -14.29
N TRP A 58 1.99 -8.58 -14.36
CA TRP A 58 2.87 -7.57 -14.96
C TRP A 58 3.86 -6.94 -13.98
N SER A 59 3.75 -7.25 -12.68
CA SER A 59 4.50 -6.53 -11.63
C SER A 59 6.02 -6.70 -11.73
N GLN A 60 6.49 -7.90 -12.09
CA GLN A 60 7.93 -8.14 -12.29
C GLN A 60 8.47 -7.32 -13.47
N TRP A 61 7.79 -7.39 -14.63
CA TRP A 61 8.19 -6.63 -15.81
C TRP A 61 8.15 -5.12 -15.56
N LEU A 62 7.11 -4.63 -14.87
CA LEU A 62 7.00 -3.22 -14.47
C LEU A 62 8.12 -2.81 -13.51
N TYR A 63 8.49 -3.67 -12.56
CA TYR A 63 9.60 -3.40 -11.65
C TYR A 63 10.91 -3.21 -12.42
N GLU A 64 11.21 -4.10 -13.36
CA GLU A 64 12.43 -4.04 -14.16
C GLU A 64 12.52 -2.75 -14.98
N ILE A 65 11.42 -2.34 -15.63
CA ILE A 65 11.45 -1.16 -16.50
C ILE A 65 11.30 0.17 -15.74
N LEU A 66 10.59 0.21 -14.60
CA LEU A 66 10.27 1.45 -13.90
C LEU A 66 11.22 1.75 -12.74
N SER A 67 11.86 0.75 -12.12
CA SER A 67 12.79 0.96 -10.99
C SER A 67 13.92 1.96 -11.28
N PRO A 68 14.50 2.07 -12.49
CA PRO A 68 15.54 3.06 -12.76
C PRO A 68 15.02 4.51 -12.85
N HIS A 69 13.70 4.70 -12.89
CA HIS A 69 13.06 6.00 -13.12
C HIS A 69 12.36 6.58 -11.88
N VAL A 70 12.40 5.85 -10.77
CA VAL A 70 11.79 6.26 -9.50
C VAL A 70 12.83 6.17 -8.39
N ALA A 71 12.66 6.96 -7.33
CA ALA A 71 13.52 6.90 -6.16
C ALA A 71 13.28 5.61 -5.37
N GLU A 72 12.02 5.17 -5.33
CA GLU A 72 11.60 3.95 -4.65
C GLU A 72 10.45 3.30 -5.41
N LEU A 73 10.53 1.98 -5.59
CA LEU A 73 9.46 1.17 -6.15
C LEU A 73 9.10 0.05 -5.19
N VAL A 74 7.88 0.06 -4.69
CA VAL A 74 7.34 -0.98 -3.81
C VAL A 74 6.31 -1.81 -4.57
N VAL A 75 6.52 -3.11 -4.59
CA VAL A 75 5.51 -4.08 -5.01
C VAL A 75 4.89 -4.67 -3.76
N TYR A 76 3.59 -4.51 -3.58
CA TYR A 76 2.88 -5.05 -2.42
C TYR A 76 1.94 -6.18 -2.82
N ARG A 77 1.98 -7.28 -2.08
CA ARG A 77 0.90 -8.27 -2.11
C ARG A 77 -0.19 -7.80 -1.15
N GLY A 78 -1.38 -7.51 -1.67
CA GLY A 78 -2.56 -7.37 -0.85
C GLY A 78 -2.82 -8.71 -0.14
N GLN A 79 -2.56 -8.79 1.16
CA GLN A 79 -3.06 -9.92 1.93
C GLN A 79 -4.56 -9.75 2.03
N TRP A 80 -5.31 -10.42 1.15
CA TRP A 80 -6.74 -10.53 1.31
C TRP A 80 -6.98 -11.24 2.64
N GLN A 81 -7.37 -10.47 3.65
CA GLN A 81 -7.99 -11.03 4.83
C GLN A 81 -9.47 -11.16 4.49
N PRO A 82 -10.07 -12.37 4.56
CA PRO A 82 -11.51 -12.52 4.58
C PRO A 82 -12.06 -11.77 5.80
N GLY A 83 -12.34 -10.49 5.66
CA GLY A 83 -13.45 -9.87 6.35
C GLY A 83 -14.71 -10.22 5.56
N PRO A 84 -15.85 -10.48 6.20
CA PRO A 84 -17.09 -10.72 5.46
C PRO A 84 -17.31 -9.53 4.52
N LYS A 85 -17.28 -9.79 3.21
CA LYS A 85 -17.70 -8.86 2.19
C LYS A 85 -19.20 -8.62 2.41
N SER A 86 -19.51 -7.67 3.28
CA SER A 86 -20.88 -7.30 3.64
C SER A 86 -21.47 -6.45 2.50
N ASP A 87 -21.73 -7.08 1.35
CA ASP A 87 -22.50 -6.48 0.26
C ASP A 87 -24.01 -6.48 0.52
N ALA A 88 -24.46 -7.01 1.66
CA ALA A 88 -25.81 -6.79 2.16
C ALA A 88 -25.82 -6.97 3.68
N ARG A 89 -26.22 -5.93 4.41
CA ARG A 89 -26.78 -6.11 5.75
C ARG A 89 -28.28 -6.43 5.57
N PRO A 90 -28.75 -7.68 5.70
CA PRO A 90 -30.08 -7.87 6.27
C PRO A 90 -29.96 -7.55 7.77
N TYR A 91 -30.87 -6.71 8.27
CA TYR A 91 -30.97 -6.40 9.70
C TYR A 91 -30.90 -7.69 10.54
N GLY A 92 -29.93 -7.76 11.47
CA GLY A 92 -30.00 -8.70 12.58
C GLY A 92 -28.68 -9.30 13.05
N ARG A 93 -28.31 -8.90 14.28
CA ARG A 93 -27.48 -9.63 15.26
C ARG A 93 -25.95 -9.40 15.23
N LEU A 94 -25.51 -8.56 16.16
CA LEU A 94 -24.13 -8.50 16.69
C LEU A 94 -23.88 -9.69 17.63
N PRO A 95 -22.68 -10.32 17.63
CA PRO A 95 -21.85 -10.35 18.86
C PRO A 95 -20.32 -10.52 18.56
N PRO A 96 -19.42 -10.81 19.54
CA PRO A 96 -18.73 -9.82 20.36
C PRO A 96 -17.19 -9.81 20.19
N GLN A 97 -16.64 -8.62 20.42
CA GLN A 97 -15.26 -8.21 20.74
C GLN A 97 -14.18 -9.30 20.95
N VAL A 98 -13.04 -9.15 20.27
CA VAL A 98 -11.77 -9.86 20.53
C VAL A 98 -10.61 -8.87 20.73
N PRO A 99 -9.58 -9.22 21.53
CA PRO A 99 -8.79 -8.28 22.32
C PRO A 99 -7.56 -7.69 21.60
N SER A 100 -7.11 -6.53 22.08
CA SER A 100 -5.96 -5.76 21.57
C SER A 100 -4.60 -6.41 21.86
N PRO A 101 -3.59 -6.31 20.97
CA PRO A 101 -2.23 -6.73 21.27
C PRO A 101 -1.52 -5.68 22.13
N GLY A 102 -0.93 -6.15 23.22
CA GLY A 102 -0.34 -5.35 24.29
C GLY A 102 0.86 -4.50 23.85
N CYS A 103 0.80 -3.24 24.30
CA CYS A 103 1.88 -2.28 24.41
C CYS A 103 3.00 -2.84 25.31
N GLY A 104 4.25 -2.51 24.99
CA GLY A 104 5.40 -2.86 25.83
C GLY A 104 5.43 -2.06 27.14
N GLU A 105 5.89 -2.70 28.22
CA GLU A 105 6.57 -2.00 29.31
C GLU A 105 7.62 -2.91 29.97
N ALA A 106 8.71 -2.26 30.42
CA ALA A 106 10.01 -2.82 30.80
C ALA A 106 10.04 -3.54 32.18
N PRO A 107 11.12 -4.27 32.53
CA PRO A 107 11.12 -5.19 33.67
C PRO A 107 11.41 -4.48 35.00
N ARG A 108 10.74 -4.89 36.08
CA ARG A 108 11.20 -4.61 37.46
C ARG A 108 11.21 -5.84 38.36
N ARG A 109 12.32 -5.89 39.09
CA ARG A 109 12.82 -6.85 40.06
C ARG A 109 11.88 -7.14 41.26
N THR A 110 11.91 -8.41 41.68
CA THR A 110 11.94 -8.97 43.06
C THR A 110 11.15 -8.30 44.19
N SER A 111 10.33 -9.10 44.89
CA SER A 111 10.56 -9.45 46.30
C SER A 111 9.51 -10.46 46.83
N HIS A 112 10.00 -11.55 47.42
CA HIS A 112 9.30 -12.36 48.43
C HIS A 112 9.27 -11.57 49.76
N PRO A 113 8.25 -11.74 50.63
CA PRO A 113 8.30 -12.76 51.70
C PRO A 113 6.95 -13.46 51.93
N ARG A 114 6.87 -14.77 52.20
CA ARG A 114 7.12 -15.53 53.45
C ARG A 114 6.24 -15.14 54.66
N GLY A 115 5.54 -16.15 55.21
CA GLY A 115 4.85 -16.14 56.51
C GLY A 115 3.40 -16.60 56.37
N THR A 116 2.87 -17.59 57.10
CA THR A 116 3.32 -18.35 58.28
C THR A 116 2.60 -19.70 58.29
#